data_AF-I7LA73-F1
#
_entry.id   AF-I7LA73-F1
#
_cell.length_a   1.000
_cell.length_b   1.000
_cell.length_c   1.000
_cell.angle_alpha   90.00
_cell.angle_beta   90.00
_cell.angle_gamma   90.00
#
_symmetry.space_group_name_H-M   'P 1'
#
loop_
_entity.id
_entity.type
_entity.pdbx_description
1 polymer ?
#
loop_
_entity_poly.entity_id
_entity_poly.type
_entity_poly.pdbx_seq_one_letter_code
_entity_poly.pdbx_strand_id
1 'polypeptide(L)'
;MEIYGKEEDRASWALHYAQVKANVDQPQRKHTVTVSGKTKQGKPYSYDYKYADLADVDKAIMDGIKKVTNKEGNVVFSYFFDINAEGNNVTVQTVLIDITGFTVKTNKVSFQNNKAYDAQATASLISYAKRYSLSGAFGIAADDDDDARDQKVIEEPKVLTKQELEDYKVYYNGIQANLFDLYQEAKDGVKDAQAWFKEPHTPQDAQAAHQVAEIFKREEKKKRQEEEKNKQKDLEQAAKKVTEDPFKDKKVDKSLPKDIENLFEAN
;
A
#
# COMPACT_ATOMS: atom_id res chain seq x y z
N MET A 1 -21.04 15.01 24.09
CA MET A 1 -20.68 16.20 24.89
C MET A 1 -21.58 16.24 26.10
N GLU A 2 -21.00 16.55 27.25
CA GLU A 2 -21.70 16.64 28.54
C GLU A 2 -21.71 18.11 28.98
N ILE A 3 -22.86 18.59 29.47
CA ILE A 3 -23.09 20.00 29.78
C ILE A 3 -23.48 20.11 31.26
N TYR A 4 -22.83 21.04 31.98
CA TYR A 4 -23.01 21.26 33.41
C TYR A 4 -23.11 22.77 33.69
N GLY A 5 -23.99 23.16 34.61
CA GLY A 5 -24.22 24.56 34.98
C GLY A 5 -25.69 24.93 34.96
N LYS A 6 -25.98 26.20 35.22
CA LYS A 6 -27.36 26.72 35.17
C LYS A 6 -27.72 27.08 33.73
N GLU A 7 -28.95 26.76 33.30
CA GLU A 7 -29.38 27.03 31.93
C GLU A 7 -29.34 28.53 31.57
N GLU A 8 -29.56 29.41 32.55
CA GLU A 8 -29.47 30.88 32.40
C GLU A 8 -28.08 31.36 31.94
N ASP A 9 -27.01 30.63 32.26
CA ASP A 9 -25.63 30.98 31.91
C ASP A 9 -25.21 30.46 30.53
N ARG A 10 -25.99 29.53 29.95
CA ARG A 10 -25.64 28.84 28.69
C ARG A 10 -25.45 29.79 27.52
N ALA A 11 -26.27 30.83 27.42
CA ALA A 11 -26.19 31.82 26.35
C ALA A 11 -24.89 32.65 26.46
N SER A 12 -24.52 33.04 27.68
CA SER A 12 -23.27 33.75 27.96
C SER A 12 -22.05 32.87 27.62
N TRP A 13 -22.07 31.61 28.07
CA TRP A 13 -21.03 30.63 27.74
C TRP A 13 -20.87 30.48 26.22
N ALA A 14 -21.98 30.32 25.49
CA ALA A 14 -21.96 30.12 24.04
C ALA A 14 -21.39 31.34 23.31
N LEU A 15 -21.71 32.55 23.77
CA LEU A 15 -21.16 33.79 23.25
C LEU A 15 -19.64 33.87 23.46
N HIS A 16 -19.17 33.62 24.69
CA HIS A 16 -17.73 33.65 24.99
C HIS A 16 -16.97 32.60 24.18
N TYR A 17 -17.49 31.37 24.10
CA TYR A 17 -16.89 30.33 23.27
C TYR A 17 -16.84 30.71 21.78
N ALA A 18 -17.91 31.30 21.23
CA ALA A 18 -17.90 31.79 19.85
C ALA A 18 -16.87 32.91 19.63
N GLN A 19 -16.74 33.83 20.58
CA GLN A 19 -15.71 34.89 20.54
C GLN A 19 -14.30 34.30 20.59
N VAL A 20 -14.06 33.29 21.44
CA VAL A 20 -12.76 32.59 21.45
C VAL A 20 -12.47 32.04 20.07
N LYS A 21 -13.38 31.23 19.50
CA LYS A 21 -13.18 30.64 18.17
C LYS A 21 -12.93 31.67 17.07
N ALA A 22 -13.64 32.80 17.10
CA ALA A 22 -13.44 33.87 16.13
C ALA A 22 -12.06 34.54 16.26
N ASN A 23 -11.46 34.48 17.45
CA ASN A 23 -10.18 35.10 17.78
C ASN A 23 -8.97 34.16 17.65
N VAL A 24 -9.20 32.85 17.42
CA VAL A 24 -8.15 31.85 17.21
C VAL A 24 -7.66 31.93 15.77
N ASP A 25 -6.38 32.27 15.62
CA ASP A 25 -5.66 32.11 14.36
C ASP A 25 -5.22 30.64 14.21
N GLN A 26 -5.47 30.04 13.05
CA GLN A 26 -5.09 28.63 12.83
C GLN A 26 -3.57 28.46 12.97
N PRO A 27 -3.10 27.53 13.82
CA PRO A 27 -1.68 27.30 14.04
C PRO A 27 -1.00 26.84 12.74
N GLN A 28 0.23 27.29 12.55
CA GLN A 28 1.04 26.94 11.38
C GLN A 28 1.66 25.56 11.58
N ARG A 29 1.64 24.72 10.54
CA ARG A 29 2.20 23.35 10.55
C ARG A 29 3.71 23.37 10.33
N LYS A 30 4.45 23.86 11.33
CA LYS A 30 5.90 24.07 11.24
C LYS A 30 6.71 22.83 11.63
N HIS A 31 6.12 21.91 12.38
CA HIS A 31 6.80 20.70 12.79
C HIS A 31 6.71 19.65 11.69
N THR A 32 7.82 19.00 11.41
CA THR A 32 7.91 17.87 10.48
C THR A 32 8.42 16.67 11.26
N VAL A 33 7.70 15.55 11.19
CA VAL A 33 8.22 14.26 11.65
C VAL A 33 8.41 13.37 10.44
N THR A 34 9.60 12.81 10.33
CA THR A 34 9.88 11.77 9.36
C THR A 34 9.45 10.43 9.95
N VAL A 35 8.32 9.92 9.48
CA VAL A 35 7.88 8.57 9.83
C VAL A 35 8.68 7.61 8.95
N SER A 36 9.64 6.94 9.56
CA SER A 36 10.43 5.90 8.91
C SER A 36 10.26 4.56 9.61
N GLY A 37 10.23 3.51 8.81
CA GLY A 37 10.00 2.17 9.32
C GLY A 37 10.35 1.13 8.27
N LYS A 38 10.13 -0.13 8.62
CA LYS A 38 10.18 -1.22 7.66
C LYS A 38 8.77 -1.75 7.48
N THR A 39 8.36 -1.99 6.25
CA THR A 39 7.12 -2.72 5.99
C THR A 39 7.21 -4.12 6.59
N LYS A 40 6.10 -4.85 6.69
CA LYS A 40 6.12 -6.27 7.15
C LYS A 40 7.03 -7.17 6.29
N GLN A 41 7.43 -6.71 5.10
CA GLN A 41 8.37 -7.35 4.18
C GLN A 41 9.82 -6.87 4.35
N GLY A 42 10.12 -6.03 5.34
CA GLY A 42 11.46 -5.55 5.66
C GLY A 42 11.95 -4.36 4.83
N LYS A 43 11.15 -3.84 3.88
CA LYS A 43 11.54 -2.68 3.04
C LYS A 43 11.43 -1.37 3.81
N PRO A 44 12.46 -0.51 3.80
CA PRO A 44 12.40 0.78 4.47
C PRO A 44 11.42 1.72 3.75
N TYR A 45 10.60 2.42 4.51
CA TYR A 45 9.82 3.57 4.06
C TYR A 45 10.18 4.78 4.90
N SER A 46 9.97 5.96 4.33
CA SER A 46 10.18 7.24 5.01
C SER A 46 9.27 8.28 4.35
N TYR A 47 8.42 8.94 5.12
CA TYR A 47 7.65 10.10 4.65
C TYR A 47 7.63 11.19 5.72
N ASP A 48 7.56 12.43 5.26
CA ASP A 48 7.55 13.60 6.12
C ASP A 48 6.10 14.03 6.36
N TYR A 49 5.69 14.03 7.62
CA TYR A 49 4.38 14.47 8.06
C TYR A 49 4.49 15.82 8.76
N LYS A 50 3.76 16.82 8.26
CA LYS A 50 3.72 18.16 8.85
C LYS A 50 2.53 18.31 9.76
N TYR A 51 2.76 18.85 10.95
CA TYR A 51 1.71 19.06 11.94
C TYR A 51 1.97 20.31 12.77
N ALA A 52 0.91 20.83 13.39
CA ALA A 52 1.04 21.75 14.53
C ALA A 52 1.15 20.92 15.81
N ASP A 53 2.18 21.16 16.63
CA ASP A 53 2.32 20.40 17.88
C ASP A 53 1.30 20.86 18.94
N LEU A 54 1.27 20.18 20.10
CA LEU A 54 0.34 20.57 21.17
C LEU A 54 0.59 22.01 21.65
N ALA A 55 1.84 22.49 21.67
CA ALA A 55 2.18 23.82 22.15
C ALA A 55 1.73 24.90 21.16
N ASP A 56 1.84 24.67 19.86
CA ASP A 56 1.33 25.56 18.83
C ASP A 56 -0.19 25.68 18.90
N VAL A 57 -0.90 24.55 19.05
CA VAL A 57 -2.36 24.50 19.19
C VAL A 57 -2.81 25.21 20.47
N ASP A 58 -2.17 24.90 21.61
CA ASP A 58 -2.43 25.53 22.91
C ASP A 58 -2.22 27.05 22.84
N LYS A 59 -1.09 27.49 22.27
CA LYS A 59 -0.78 28.90 22.10
C LYS A 59 -1.84 29.62 21.26
N ALA A 60 -2.22 29.05 20.11
CA ALA A 60 -3.23 29.64 19.24
C ALA A 60 -4.58 29.85 19.97
N ILE A 61 -5.00 28.86 20.75
CA ILE A 61 -6.24 28.93 21.53
C ILE A 61 -6.11 29.94 22.67
N MET A 62 -5.01 29.89 23.42
CA MET A 62 -4.78 30.80 24.54
C MET A 62 -4.68 32.26 24.08
N ASP A 63 -4.10 32.52 22.91
CA ASP A 63 -4.09 33.86 22.31
C ASP A 63 -5.50 34.33 21.90
N GLY A 64 -6.38 33.41 21.48
CA GLY A 64 -7.80 33.69 21.28
C GLY A 64 -8.55 33.96 22.59
N ILE A 65 -8.31 33.15 23.62
CA ILE A 65 -8.92 33.27 24.95
C ILE A 65 -8.57 34.59 25.63
N LYS A 66 -7.31 35.03 25.55
CA LYS A 66 -6.85 36.30 26.15
C LYS A 66 -7.60 37.53 25.62
N LYS A 67 -8.19 37.44 24.42
CA LYS A 67 -8.99 38.51 23.81
C LYS A 67 -10.45 38.52 24.29
N VAL A 68 -10.89 37.49 25.01
CA VAL A 68 -12.26 37.36 25.53
C VAL A 68 -12.24 37.70 27.02
N THR A 69 -12.53 38.97 27.32
CA THR A 69 -12.47 39.52 28.67
C THR A 69 -13.79 40.18 29.08
N ASN A 70 -14.01 40.29 30.39
CA ASN A 70 -15.10 41.08 30.94
C ASN A 70 -14.78 42.59 30.90
N LYS A 71 -15.70 43.41 31.40
CA LYS A 71 -15.55 44.89 31.45
C LYS A 71 -14.33 45.37 32.25
N GLU A 72 -13.81 44.54 33.15
CA GLU A 72 -12.64 44.83 34.00
C GLU A 72 -11.34 44.35 33.35
N GLY A 73 -11.41 43.70 32.18
CA GLY A 73 -10.25 43.14 31.48
C GLY A 73 -9.86 41.73 31.94
N ASN A 74 -10.64 41.08 32.80
CA ASN A 74 -10.36 39.72 33.25
C ASN A 74 -10.82 38.70 32.22
N VAL A 75 -9.99 37.69 31.93
CA VAL A 75 -10.34 36.57 31.04
C VAL A 75 -11.52 35.81 31.62
N VAL A 76 -12.53 35.54 30.79
CA VAL A 76 -13.79 34.90 31.23
C VAL A 76 -13.93 33.44 30.82
N PHE A 77 -13.08 32.96 29.93
CA PHE A 77 -13.17 31.61 29.39
C PHE A 77 -11.85 30.87 29.57
N SER A 78 -11.90 29.56 29.83
CA SER A 78 -10.72 28.73 29.95
C SER A 78 -11.02 27.29 29.54
N TYR A 79 -9.97 26.48 29.46
CA TYR A 79 -10.10 25.03 29.32
C TYR A 79 -9.07 24.31 30.17
N PHE A 80 -9.34 23.04 30.41
CA PHE A 80 -8.37 22.09 30.93
C PHE A 80 -8.66 20.70 30.38
N PHE A 81 -7.80 19.73 30.70
CA PHE A 81 -7.95 18.36 30.25
C PHE A 81 -8.40 17.46 31.39
N ASP A 82 -9.44 16.67 31.12
CA ASP A 82 -9.78 15.49 31.90
C ASP A 82 -9.07 14.29 31.26
N ILE A 83 -8.15 13.67 32.00
CA ILE A 83 -7.23 12.64 31.50
C ILE A 83 -7.42 11.39 32.34
N ASN A 84 -7.67 10.27 31.67
CA ASN A 84 -7.70 8.96 32.26
C ASN A 84 -6.69 8.06 31.53
N ALA A 85 -5.73 7.52 32.27
CA ALA A 85 -4.74 6.59 31.76
C ALA A 85 -4.80 5.31 32.60
N GLU A 86 -5.77 4.46 32.30
CA GLU A 86 -6.02 3.21 33.02
C GLU A 86 -5.69 2.01 32.14
N GLY A 87 -4.84 1.11 32.67
CA GLY A 87 -4.37 -0.07 31.97
C GLY A 87 -3.74 0.30 30.62
N ASN A 88 -4.25 -0.31 29.55
CA ASN A 88 -3.75 -0.10 28.19
C ASN A 88 -4.54 0.96 27.43
N ASN A 89 -5.29 1.84 28.09
CA ASN A 89 -6.07 2.88 27.43
C ASN A 89 -5.70 4.27 27.97
N VAL A 90 -5.46 5.20 27.06
CA VAL A 90 -5.33 6.62 27.38
C VAL A 90 -6.53 7.34 26.76
N THR A 91 -7.30 8.01 27.61
CA THR A 91 -8.47 8.80 27.21
C THR A 91 -8.28 10.23 27.66
N VAL A 92 -8.52 11.18 26.75
CA VAL A 92 -8.44 12.61 27.03
C VAL A 92 -9.70 13.31 26.53
N GLN A 93 -10.23 14.19 27.35
CA GLN A 93 -11.38 15.03 27.05
C GLN A 93 -11.03 16.47 27.39
N THR A 94 -11.42 17.42 26.53
CA THR A 94 -11.26 18.83 26.80
C THR A 94 -12.48 19.30 27.58
N VAL A 95 -12.23 20.01 28.67
CA VAL A 95 -13.26 20.62 29.51
C VAL A 95 -13.19 22.11 29.30
N LEU A 96 -14.27 22.68 28.77
CA LEU A 96 -14.43 24.10 28.49
C LEU A 96 -15.22 24.74 29.63
N ILE A 97 -14.71 25.81 30.22
CA ILE A 97 -15.33 26.45 31.39
C ILE A 97 -15.38 27.97 31.20
N ASP A 98 -16.52 28.53 31.58
CA ASP A 98 -16.76 29.97 31.65
C ASP A 98 -16.68 30.49 33.09
N ILE A 99 -16.52 31.81 33.27
CA ILE A 99 -16.48 32.50 34.56
C ILE A 99 -17.72 32.27 35.43
N THR A 100 -18.86 31.98 34.80
CA THR A 100 -20.10 31.57 35.48
C THR A 100 -20.02 30.17 36.13
N GLY A 101 -19.00 29.38 35.76
CA GLY A 101 -18.89 27.97 36.09
C GLY A 101 -19.61 27.04 35.10
N PHE A 102 -20.32 27.58 34.10
CA PHE A 102 -20.92 26.78 33.05
C PHE A 102 -19.82 26.03 32.30
N THR A 103 -19.98 24.71 32.21
CA THR A 103 -18.93 23.78 31.80
C THR A 103 -19.45 22.85 30.72
N VAL A 104 -18.67 22.68 29.66
CA VAL A 104 -18.93 21.70 28.60
C VAL A 104 -17.74 20.76 28.48
N LYS A 105 -17.97 19.47 28.66
CA LYS A 105 -16.98 18.44 28.36
C LYS A 105 -17.19 17.93 26.93
N THR A 106 -16.12 17.93 26.13
CA THR A 106 -16.17 17.48 24.73
C THR A 106 -16.38 15.97 24.62
N ASN A 107 -16.38 15.38 23.42
CA ASN A 107 -16.28 13.92 23.34
C ASN A 107 -14.87 13.47 23.80
N LYS A 108 -14.79 12.25 24.32
CA LYS A 108 -13.52 11.61 24.72
C LYS A 108 -12.76 11.17 23.47
N VAL A 109 -11.45 11.41 23.46
CA VAL A 109 -10.51 10.85 22.49
C VAL A 109 -9.74 9.76 23.19
N SER A 110 -9.78 8.54 22.66
CA SER A 110 -9.18 7.36 23.29
C SER A 110 -8.18 6.69 22.36
N PHE A 111 -7.04 6.29 22.92
CA PHE A 111 -5.98 5.56 22.23
C PHE A 111 -5.57 4.33 23.03
N GLN A 112 -5.23 3.26 22.32
CA GLN A 112 -4.64 2.08 22.92
C GLN A 112 -3.15 2.31 23.17
N ASN A 113 -2.72 2.06 24.41
CA ASN A 113 -1.34 2.12 24.85
C ASN A 113 -0.77 0.70 24.98
N ASN A 114 -0.13 0.21 23.92
CA ASN A 114 0.52 -1.11 23.91
C ASN A 114 1.79 -1.17 24.78
N LYS A 115 2.22 -0.04 25.35
CA LYS A 115 3.40 0.08 26.22
C LYS A 115 3.04 0.79 27.53
N ALA A 116 1.93 0.41 28.15
CA ALA A 116 1.47 1.00 29.41
C ALA A 116 2.48 0.91 30.58
N TYR A 117 3.39 -0.06 30.53
CA TYR A 117 4.49 -0.18 31.49
C TYR A 117 5.59 0.89 31.33
N ASP A 118 5.61 1.59 30.19
CA ASP A 118 6.58 2.64 29.87
C ASP A 118 5.94 4.01 30.10
N ALA A 119 6.42 4.70 31.14
CA ALA A 119 5.93 6.01 31.53
C ALA A 119 6.14 7.07 30.43
N GLN A 120 7.25 6.99 29.68
CA GLN A 120 7.54 7.95 28.62
C GLN A 120 6.65 7.71 27.40
N ALA A 121 6.43 6.45 27.03
CA ALA A 121 5.48 6.10 25.96
C ALA A 121 4.07 6.57 26.31
N THR A 122 3.64 6.37 27.56
CA THR A 122 2.35 6.82 28.08
C THR A 122 2.23 8.34 28.06
N ALA A 123 3.23 9.07 28.55
CA ALA A 123 3.24 10.54 28.56
C ALA A 123 3.23 11.15 27.14
N SER A 124 3.94 10.50 26.20
CA SER A 124 3.93 10.89 24.78
C SER A 124 2.54 10.69 24.16
N LEU A 125 1.88 9.56 24.46
CA LEU A 125 0.53 9.29 23.99
C LEU A 125 -0.52 10.24 24.59
N ILE A 126 -0.37 10.61 25.87
CA ILE A 126 -1.22 11.64 26.51
C ILE A 126 -1.07 12.98 25.79
N SER A 127 0.16 13.39 25.46
CA SER A 127 0.42 14.64 24.74
C SER A 127 -0.21 14.64 23.34
N TYR A 128 -0.13 13.51 22.65
CA TYR A 128 -0.81 13.29 21.37
C TYR A 128 -2.33 13.38 21.53
N ALA A 129 -2.91 12.68 22.51
CA ALA A 129 -4.35 12.68 22.75
C ALA A 129 -4.90 14.06 23.14
N LYS A 130 -4.15 14.84 23.93
CA LYS A 130 -4.47 16.24 24.23
C LYS A 130 -4.57 17.08 22.97
N ARG A 131 -3.65 16.91 22.02
CA ARG A 131 -3.66 17.67 20.76
C ARG A 131 -4.95 17.43 19.99
N TYR A 132 -5.37 16.18 19.79
CA TYR A 132 -6.60 15.85 19.07
C TYR A 132 -7.85 16.30 19.83
N SER A 133 -7.88 16.08 21.15
CA SER A 133 -8.99 16.51 21.99
C SER A 133 -9.17 18.03 21.92
N LEU A 134 -8.08 18.79 22.06
CA LEU A 134 -8.09 20.25 22.04
C LEU A 134 -8.42 20.79 20.64
N SER A 135 -7.83 20.21 19.59
CA SER A 135 -8.10 20.60 18.21
C SER A 135 -9.56 20.37 17.84
N GLY A 136 -10.12 19.22 18.22
CA GLY A 136 -11.54 18.91 18.04
C GLY A 136 -12.45 19.84 18.86
N ALA A 137 -12.02 20.25 20.06
CA ALA A 137 -12.77 21.16 20.92
C ALA A 137 -12.95 22.56 20.32
N PHE A 138 -11.99 23.06 19.55
CA PHE A 138 -12.02 24.41 18.96
C PHE A 138 -12.16 24.42 17.44
N GLY A 139 -12.21 23.26 16.79
CA GLY A 139 -12.29 23.16 15.33
C GLY A 139 -11.01 23.61 14.63
N ILE A 140 -9.86 23.23 15.17
CA ILE A 140 -8.55 23.52 14.60
C ILE A 140 -8.13 22.42 13.63
N ALA A 141 -7.70 22.81 12.44
CA ALA A 141 -7.15 21.90 11.44
C ALA A 141 -5.63 21.73 11.65
N ALA A 142 -5.25 21.00 12.69
CA ALA A 142 -3.84 20.84 13.10
C ALA A 142 -3.00 19.94 12.16
N ASP A 143 -3.66 19.18 11.28
CA ASP A 143 -3.09 18.21 10.34
C ASP A 143 -3.46 18.60 8.89
N ASP A 144 -2.65 18.21 7.90
CA ASP A 144 -3.06 18.31 6.48
C ASP A 144 -4.24 17.38 6.22
N ASP A 145 -5.36 17.94 5.73
CA ASP A 145 -6.49 17.20 5.20
C ASP A 145 -6.13 16.70 3.78
N ASP A 146 -5.18 15.76 3.74
CA ASP A 146 -4.92 14.91 2.57
C ASP A 146 -5.66 13.55 2.71
N ASP A 147 -6.61 13.46 3.64
CA ASP A 147 -7.42 12.27 3.94
C ASP A 147 -8.43 11.92 2.83
N ALA A 148 -8.58 12.79 1.82
CA ALA A 148 -9.33 12.45 0.61
C ALA A 148 -8.62 11.43 -0.30
N ARG A 149 -7.39 10.98 0.03
CA ARG A 149 -6.66 10.01 -0.81
C ARG A 149 -6.38 8.64 -0.21
N ASP A 150 -6.37 8.41 1.10
CA ASP A 150 -5.87 7.12 1.62
C ASP A 150 -6.58 6.56 2.87
N GLN A 151 -7.91 6.40 2.78
CA GLN A 151 -8.62 5.37 3.57
C GLN A 151 -9.18 4.24 2.71
N LYS A 152 -8.42 3.81 1.71
CA LYS A 152 -8.44 2.39 1.34
C LYS A 152 -7.29 1.75 2.09
N VAL A 153 -7.60 0.82 2.97
CA VAL A 153 -6.61 -0.20 3.39
C VAL A 153 -6.22 -0.94 2.12
N ILE A 154 -5.22 -0.44 1.40
CA ILE A 154 -4.62 -1.16 0.28
C ILE A 154 -3.68 -2.16 0.93
N GLU A 155 -4.19 -3.36 1.18
CA GLU A 155 -3.31 -4.50 1.37
C GLU A 155 -2.46 -4.62 0.10
N GLU A 156 -1.15 -4.38 0.23
CA GLU A 156 -0.23 -4.59 -0.88
C GLU A 156 -0.33 -6.04 -1.34
N PRO A 157 -0.50 -6.29 -2.65
CA PRO A 157 -0.72 -7.64 -3.13
C PRO A 157 0.56 -8.46 -2.87
N LYS A 158 0.37 -9.62 -2.23
CA LYS A 158 1.41 -10.55 -1.83
C LYS A 158 1.88 -11.32 -3.07
N VAL A 159 3.18 -11.25 -3.36
CA VAL A 159 3.82 -12.13 -4.34
C VAL A 159 3.62 -13.58 -3.89
N LEU A 160 2.84 -14.32 -4.65
CA LEU A 160 2.49 -15.70 -4.33
C LEU A 160 3.63 -16.65 -4.72
N THR A 161 3.86 -17.68 -3.91
CA THR A 161 4.73 -18.80 -4.26
C THR A 161 4.13 -19.61 -5.42
N LYS A 162 4.94 -20.47 -6.04
CA LYS A 162 4.47 -21.31 -7.16
C LYS A 162 3.26 -22.17 -6.75
N GLN A 163 3.31 -22.79 -5.59
CA GLN A 163 2.23 -23.64 -5.07
C GLN A 163 0.98 -22.82 -4.74
N GLU A 164 1.13 -21.63 -4.15
CA GLU A 164 0.01 -20.73 -3.88
C GLU A 164 -0.64 -20.20 -5.18
N LEU A 165 0.12 -20.01 -6.26
CA LEU A 165 -0.42 -19.65 -7.58
C LEU A 165 -1.15 -20.82 -8.23
N GLU A 166 -0.61 -22.04 -8.11
CA GLU A 166 -1.23 -23.26 -8.64
C GLU A 166 -2.60 -23.52 -8.01
N ASP A 167 -2.80 -23.16 -6.74
CA ASP A 167 -4.07 -23.29 -6.03
C ASP A 167 -4.94 -22.01 -6.10
N TYR A 168 -4.49 -20.95 -6.77
CA TYR A 168 -5.17 -19.65 -6.77
C TYR A 168 -6.45 -19.67 -7.60
N LYS A 169 -7.57 -19.29 -6.97
CA LYS A 169 -8.90 -19.28 -7.59
C LYS A 169 -9.44 -17.87 -7.73
N VAL A 170 -10.06 -17.61 -8.87
CA VAL A 170 -10.72 -16.35 -9.21
C VAL A 170 -12.19 -16.58 -9.56
N TYR A 171 -13.02 -15.56 -9.42
CA TYR A 171 -14.40 -15.63 -9.90
C TYR A 171 -14.46 -15.23 -11.37
N TYR A 172 -15.01 -16.12 -12.18
CA TYR A 172 -15.17 -15.98 -13.62
C TYR A 172 -16.57 -16.49 -13.99
N ASN A 173 -17.37 -15.64 -14.65
CA ASN A 173 -18.75 -15.95 -15.06
C ASN A 173 -19.64 -16.53 -13.93
N GLY A 174 -19.45 -16.05 -12.70
CA GLY A 174 -20.23 -16.48 -11.53
C GLY A 174 -19.78 -17.81 -10.90
N ILE A 175 -18.69 -18.41 -11.39
CA ILE A 175 -18.14 -19.66 -10.90
C ILE A 175 -16.69 -19.42 -10.45
N GLN A 176 -16.21 -20.19 -9.46
CA GLN A 176 -14.80 -20.19 -9.09
C GLN A 176 -13.99 -21.00 -10.10
N ALA A 177 -13.02 -20.37 -10.75
CA ALA A 177 -12.09 -20.98 -11.69
C ALA A 177 -10.66 -20.89 -11.17
N ASN A 178 -9.82 -21.87 -11.51
CA ASN A 178 -8.39 -21.78 -11.23
C ASN A 178 -7.74 -20.77 -12.20
N LEU A 179 -6.86 -19.91 -11.69
CA LEU A 179 -6.26 -18.84 -12.49
C LEU A 179 -5.30 -19.37 -13.56
N PHE A 180 -4.60 -20.48 -13.32
CA PHE A 180 -3.75 -21.11 -14.34
C PHE A 180 -4.58 -21.64 -15.50
N ASP A 181 -5.68 -22.33 -15.21
CA ASP A 181 -6.58 -22.87 -16.23
C ASP A 181 -7.23 -21.75 -17.03
N LEU A 182 -7.71 -20.70 -16.34
CA LEU A 182 -8.29 -19.53 -16.99
C LEU A 182 -7.29 -18.81 -17.91
N TYR A 183 -6.03 -18.71 -17.49
CA TYR A 183 -4.97 -18.12 -18.32
C TYR A 183 -4.66 -18.96 -19.56
N GLN A 184 -4.73 -20.29 -19.45
CA GLN A 184 -4.57 -21.19 -20.60
C GLN A 184 -5.74 -21.06 -21.57
N GLU A 185 -6.98 -21.03 -21.08
CA GLU A 185 -8.16 -20.78 -21.91
C GLU A 185 -8.06 -19.44 -22.68
N ALA A 186 -7.54 -18.40 -22.02
CA ALA A 186 -7.32 -17.11 -22.66
C ALA A 186 -6.26 -17.19 -23.78
N LYS A 187 -5.19 -17.98 -23.59
CA LYS A 187 -4.18 -18.24 -24.63
C LYS A 187 -4.72 -19.07 -25.79
N ASP A 188 -5.60 -20.01 -25.49
CA ASP A 188 -6.27 -20.86 -26.48
C ASP A 188 -7.36 -20.12 -27.28
N GLY A 189 -7.61 -18.85 -26.95
CA GLY A 189 -8.47 -17.97 -27.72
C GLY A 189 -9.91 -17.88 -27.23
N VAL A 190 -10.20 -18.39 -26.02
CA VAL A 190 -11.52 -18.26 -25.40
C VAL A 190 -11.79 -16.77 -25.10
N LYS A 191 -12.76 -16.19 -25.82
CA LYS A 191 -13.03 -14.74 -25.79
C LYS A 191 -13.39 -14.23 -24.40
N ASP A 192 -14.16 -15.00 -23.66
CA ASP A 192 -14.64 -14.64 -22.33
C ASP A 192 -13.47 -14.63 -21.32
N ALA A 193 -12.58 -15.62 -21.39
CA ALA A 193 -11.36 -15.65 -20.59
C ALA A 193 -10.41 -14.48 -20.93
N GLN A 194 -10.26 -14.15 -22.22
CA GLN A 194 -9.48 -12.97 -22.64
C GLN A 194 -10.09 -11.64 -22.20
N ALA A 195 -11.43 -11.54 -22.19
CA ALA A 195 -12.14 -10.38 -21.70
C ALA A 195 -11.88 -10.19 -20.21
N TRP A 196 -11.95 -11.29 -19.43
CA TRP A 196 -11.64 -11.28 -18.01
C TRP A 196 -10.28 -10.64 -17.74
N PHE A 197 -9.18 -11.06 -18.40
CA PHE A 197 -7.85 -10.44 -18.18
C PHE A 197 -7.71 -8.97 -18.61
N LYS A 198 -8.68 -8.40 -19.34
CA LYS A 198 -8.69 -6.98 -19.74
C LYS A 198 -9.51 -6.10 -18.80
N GLU A 199 -10.34 -6.71 -17.95
CA GLU A 199 -11.16 -6.00 -16.99
C GLU A 199 -10.36 -5.57 -15.75
N PRO A 200 -10.80 -4.53 -15.03
CA PRO A 200 -10.17 -4.12 -13.77
C PRO A 200 -10.38 -5.20 -12.69
N HIS A 201 -9.28 -5.62 -12.07
CA HIS A 201 -9.29 -6.62 -10.98
C HIS A 201 -8.81 -6.05 -9.65
N THR A 202 -8.96 -6.84 -8.59
CA THR A 202 -8.31 -6.52 -7.31
C THR A 202 -6.78 -6.48 -7.47
N PRO A 203 -6.05 -5.73 -6.62
CA PRO A 203 -4.59 -5.70 -6.68
C PRO A 203 -3.94 -7.08 -6.60
N GLN A 204 -4.53 -8.00 -5.81
CA GLN A 204 -4.03 -9.37 -5.64
C GLN A 204 -4.25 -10.22 -6.89
N ASP A 205 -5.43 -10.13 -7.52
CA ASP A 205 -5.74 -10.86 -8.75
C ASP A 205 -4.89 -10.38 -9.92
N ALA A 206 -4.70 -9.07 -10.04
CA ALA A 206 -3.83 -8.48 -11.06
C ALA A 206 -2.37 -8.94 -10.91
N GLN A 207 -1.87 -9.01 -9.67
CA GLN A 207 -0.53 -9.50 -9.39
C GLN A 207 -0.41 -11.00 -9.69
N ALA A 208 -1.37 -11.82 -9.25
CA ALA A 208 -1.39 -13.25 -9.52
C ALA A 208 -1.42 -13.52 -11.04
N ALA A 209 -2.25 -12.80 -11.79
CA ALA A 209 -2.33 -12.89 -13.25
C ALA A 209 -1.00 -12.53 -13.92
N HIS A 210 -0.32 -11.48 -13.43
CA HIS A 210 1.01 -11.11 -13.91
C HIS A 210 2.06 -12.19 -13.61
N GLN A 211 2.03 -12.82 -12.43
CA GLN A 211 2.94 -13.92 -12.09
C GLN A 211 2.71 -15.15 -12.98
N VAL A 212 1.45 -15.52 -13.21
CA VAL A 212 1.06 -16.61 -14.12
C VAL A 212 1.56 -16.31 -15.54
N ALA A 213 1.35 -15.09 -16.04
CA ALA A 213 1.81 -14.69 -17.37
C ALA A 213 3.33 -14.82 -17.54
N GLU A 214 4.12 -14.41 -16.54
CA GLU A 214 5.57 -14.55 -16.55
C GLU A 214 6.05 -15.99 -16.51
N ILE A 215 5.34 -16.87 -15.78
CA ILE A 215 5.62 -18.32 -15.77
C ILE A 215 5.43 -18.87 -17.18
N PHE A 216 4.30 -18.59 -17.83
CA PHE A 216 4.01 -19.07 -19.17
C PHE A 216 4.99 -18.55 -20.23
N LYS A 217 5.37 -17.27 -20.17
CA LYS A 217 6.39 -16.71 -21.08
C LYS A 217 7.74 -17.42 -20.92
N ARG A 218 8.14 -17.74 -19.68
CA ARG A 218 9.39 -18.47 -19.41
C ARG A 218 9.32 -19.89 -19.93
N GLU A 219 8.18 -20.56 -19.77
CA GLU A 219 7.97 -21.91 -20.30
C GLU A 219 7.99 -21.95 -21.82
N GLU A 220 7.36 -21.00 -22.50
CA GLU A 220 7.43 -20.88 -23.96
C GLU A 220 8.84 -20.64 -24.45
N LYS A 221 9.59 -19.75 -23.79
CA LYS A 221 10.98 -19.48 -24.13
C LYS A 221 11.85 -20.74 -23.97
N LYS A 222 11.63 -21.51 -22.91
CA LYS A 222 12.32 -22.79 -22.69
C LYS A 222 11.98 -23.80 -23.79
N LYS A 223 10.70 -23.97 -24.11
CA LYS A 223 10.25 -24.87 -25.20
C LYS A 223 10.89 -24.51 -26.54
N ARG A 224 10.90 -23.22 -26.92
CA ARG A 224 11.54 -22.75 -28.16
C ARG A 224 13.05 -23.03 -28.18
N GLN A 225 13.75 -22.77 -27.08
CA GLN A 225 15.18 -23.06 -26.97
C GLN A 225 15.49 -24.56 -27.05
N GLU A 226 14.60 -25.40 -26.52
CA GLU A 226 14.74 -26.86 -26.56
C GLU A 226 14.45 -27.41 -27.97
N GLU A 227 13.45 -26.87 -28.66
CA GLU A 227 13.16 -27.17 -30.07
C GLU A 227 14.30 -26.74 -31.00
N GLU A 228 14.90 -25.56 -30.79
CA GLU A 228 16.07 -25.09 -31.54
C GLU A 228 17.28 -25.99 -31.32
N LYS A 229 17.55 -26.38 -30.05
CA LYS A 229 18.61 -27.33 -29.72
C LYS A 229 18.40 -28.69 -30.35
N ASN A 230 17.16 -29.19 -30.39
CA ASN A 230 16.84 -30.47 -31.00
C ASN A 230 17.01 -30.42 -32.52
N LYS A 231 16.50 -29.37 -33.20
CA LYS A 231 16.72 -29.16 -34.64
C LYS A 231 18.21 -29.07 -34.98
N GLN A 232 19.01 -28.41 -34.14
CA GLN A 232 20.46 -28.31 -34.35
C GLN A 232 21.17 -29.65 -34.19
N LYS A 233 20.76 -30.46 -33.20
CA LYS A 233 21.26 -31.85 -33.05
C LYS A 233 20.88 -32.75 -34.22
N ASP A 234 19.65 -32.61 -34.74
CA ASP A 234 19.19 -33.38 -35.90
C ASP A 234 19.97 -33.01 -37.17
N LEU A 235 20.25 -31.72 -37.37
CA LEU A 235 21.10 -31.21 -38.45
C LEU A 235 22.55 -31.71 -38.32
N GLU A 236 23.13 -31.71 -37.11
CA GLU A 236 24.47 -32.26 -36.86
C GLU A 236 24.54 -33.78 -37.09
N GLN A 237 23.50 -34.54 -36.71
CA GLN A 237 23.42 -35.97 -37.00
C GLN A 237 23.26 -36.26 -38.49
N ALA A 238 22.46 -35.48 -39.21
CA ALA A 238 22.32 -35.58 -40.66
C ALA A 238 23.64 -35.25 -41.37
N ALA A 239 24.37 -34.20 -40.94
CA ALA A 239 25.68 -33.86 -41.49
C ALA A 239 26.72 -34.97 -41.28
N LYS A 240 26.72 -35.62 -40.10
CA LYS A 240 27.61 -36.77 -39.82
C LYS A 240 27.33 -37.96 -40.74
N LYS A 241 26.05 -38.27 -41.03
CA LYS A 241 25.66 -39.30 -42.01
C LYS A 241 26.07 -38.99 -43.45
N VAL A 242 26.15 -37.72 -43.83
CA VAL A 242 26.61 -37.30 -45.17
C VAL A 242 28.14 -37.37 -45.30
N THR A 243 28.88 -37.22 -44.20
CA THR A 243 30.35 -37.38 -44.18
C THR A 243 30.84 -38.84 -44.10
N GLU A 244 29.97 -39.80 -43.79
CA GLU A 244 30.30 -41.22 -43.97
C GLU A 244 30.16 -41.58 -45.46
N ASP A 245 31.27 -41.92 -46.11
CA ASP A 245 31.36 -42.23 -47.55
C ASP A 245 30.36 -43.35 -47.94
N PRO A 246 29.30 -43.05 -48.74
CA PRO A 246 28.29 -44.02 -49.13
C PRO A 246 28.82 -45.10 -50.11
N PHE A 247 30.08 -44.99 -50.56
CA PHE A 247 30.74 -45.93 -51.46
C PHE A 247 31.97 -46.62 -50.85
N LYS A 248 32.09 -46.63 -49.51
CA LYS A 248 33.22 -47.29 -48.84
C LYS A 248 33.41 -48.75 -49.26
N ASP A 249 32.33 -49.42 -49.67
CA ASP A 249 32.30 -50.81 -50.16
C ASP A 249 32.43 -50.97 -51.69
N LYS A 250 32.57 -49.87 -52.45
CA LYS A 250 32.65 -49.87 -53.93
C LYS A 250 33.94 -49.25 -54.48
N LYS A 251 35.08 -49.50 -53.84
CA LYS A 251 36.38 -49.28 -54.51
C LYS A 251 36.58 -50.36 -55.58
N VAL A 252 36.21 -50.02 -56.82
CA VAL A 252 36.50 -50.84 -58.00
C VAL A 252 37.97 -50.65 -58.37
N ASP A 253 38.67 -51.76 -58.55
CA ASP A 253 40.08 -51.85 -58.93
C ASP A 253 40.34 -51.17 -60.29
N LYS A 254 41.41 -50.38 -60.37
CA LYS A 254 41.76 -49.59 -61.57
C LYS A 254 42.50 -50.45 -62.61
N SER A 255 41.85 -51.49 -63.13
CA SER A 255 42.30 -52.11 -64.38
C SER A 255 41.15 -52.16 -65.38
N LEU A 256 41.38 -51.56 -66.55
CA LEU A 256 40.44 -51.58 -67.66
C LEU A 256 40.45 -52.98 -68.32
N PRO A 257 39.29 -53.56 -68.68
CA PRO A 257 39.23 -54.80 -69.44
C PRO A 257 39.89 -54.63 -70.83
N LYS A 258 40.72 -55.61 -71.23
CA LYS A 258 41.51 -55.65 -72.49
C LYS A 258 40.69 -55.38 -73.77
N ASP A 259 39.38 -55.57 -73.72
CA ASP A 259 38.50 -55.49 -74.87
C ASP A 259 38.24 -54.03 -75.30
N ILE A 260 38.54 -53.06 -74.43
CA ILE A 260 38.40 -51.61 -74.69
C ILE A 260 39.71 -50.99 -75.22
N GLU A 261 40.88 -51.58 -74.93
CA GLU A 261 42.18 -51.14 -75.49
C GLU A 261 42.25 -51.38 -77.01
N ASN A 262 41.64 -52.46 -77.50
CA ASN A 262 41.70 -52.83 -78.92
C ASN A 262 40.78 -51.99 -79.84
N LEU A 263 39.99 -51.06 -79.31
CA LEU A 263 39.15 -50.16 -80.12
C LEU A 263 39.91 -48.94 -80.67
N PHE A 264 41.14 -48.70 -80.21
CA PHE A 264 41.95 -47.54 -80.61
C PHE A 264 43.12 -47.87 -81.56
N GLU A 265 43.26 -49.13 -82.00
CA GLU A 265 44.36 -49.58 -82.89
C GLU A 265 43.92 -49.97 -84.32
N ALA A 266 42.81 -49.42 -84.83
CA ALA A 266 42.43 -49.59 -86.24
C ALA A 266 42.17 -48.24 -86.94
N ASN A 267 43.25 -47.48 -87.14
CA ASN A 267 43.57 -46.71 -88.36
C ASN A 267 44.92 -45.99 -88.22
#